data_AF-A0A3P9JDK0-F1
#
_entry.id   AF-A0A3P9JDK0-F1
#
_cell.length_a   1.000
_cell.length_b   1.000
_cell.length_c   1.000
_cell.angle_alpha   90.00
_cell.angle_beta   90.00
_cell.angle_gamma   90.00
#
_symmetry.space_group_name_H-M   'P 1'
#
loop_
_entity.id
_entity.type
_entity.pdbx_description
1 polymer ?
#
loop_
_entity_poly.entity_id
_entity_poly.type
_entity_poly.pdbx_seq_one_letter_code
_entity_poly.pdbx_strand_id
1 'polypeptide(L)'
;DTFFYLLLLLNNEHRYTIPSEQHWREKKVKNLMSEGACSDYVLLWYFHAQSGECRPFVYGGCGGTKNQFSTRHRCQSVCGTQKRHG
;
A
#
# COMPACT_ATOMS: atom_id res chain seq x y z
N ASP A 1 7.98 -16.35 25.97
CA ASP A 1 9.38 -16.48 26.38
C ASP A 1 10.00 -15.16 26.76
N THR A 2 10.35 -15.02 28.04
CA THR A 2 10.99 -13.86 28.67
C THR A 2 12.30 -13.43 27.98
N PHE A 3 12.90 -14.31 27.18
CA PHE A 3 14.07 -14.02 26.35
C PHE A 3 13.82 -12.96 25.28
N PHE A 4 12.60 -12.90 24.72
CA PHE A 4 12.23 -11.90 23.70
C PHE A 4 12.04 -10.50 24.31
N TYR A 5 11.58 -10.42 25.56
CA TYR A 5 11.39 -9.16 26.29
C TYR A 5 12.71 -8.55 26.77
N LEU A 6 13.72 -9.37 27.10
CA LEU A 6 15.04 -8.88 27.53
C LEU A 6 15.84 -8.25 26.38
N LEU A 7 15.69 -8.75 25.15
CA LEU A 7 16.34 -8.17 23.96
C LEU A 7 15.80 -6.77 23.59
N LEU A 8 14.57 -6.45 23.99
CA LEU A 8 13.96 -5.15 23.73
C LEU A 8 14.46 -4.03 24.65
N LEU A 9 15.05 -4.35 25.82
CA LEU A 9 15.49 -3.37 26.82
C LEU A 9 16.96 -2.97 26.70
N LEU A 10 17.77 -3.69 25.90
CA LEU A 10 19.21 -3.42 25.76
C LEU A 10 19.58 -2.68 24.47
N ASN A 11 18.71 -2.64 23.47
CA ASN A 11 19.00 -2.00 22.19
C ASN A 11 18.22 -0.70 22.05
N ASN A 12 18.70 0.33 22.74
CA ASN A 12 18.27 1.72 22.57
C ASN A 12 18.86 2.32 21.27
N GLU A 13 18.74 1.58 20.16
CA GLU A 13 19.02 1.99 18.80
C GLU A 13 17.66 2.11 18.10
N HIS A 14 17.08 3.30 18.22
CA HIS A 14 15.88 3.69 17.47
C HIS A 14 16.15 3.68 15.96
N ARG A 15 16.04 2.50 15.33
CA ARG A 15 15.53 2.36 13.97
C ARG A 15 15.17 0.91 13.67
N TYR A 16 13.92 0.59 13.94
CA TYR A 16 13.17 -0.43 13.22
C TYR A 16 13.49 -0.35 11.72
N THR A 17 14.31 -1.26 11.21
CA THR A 17 14.41 -1.51 9.77
C THR A 17 13.11 -2.18 9.35
N ILE A 18 12.16 -1.36 8.90
CA ILE A 18 10.93 -1.84 8.26
C ILE A 18 11.35 -2.72 7.07
N PRO A 19 10.96 -4.01 7.00
CA PRO A 19 11.17 -4.85 5.82
C PRO A 19 10.75 -4.07 4.57
N SER A 20 11.56 -4.07 3.51
CA SER A 20 11.35 -3.27 2.29
C SER A 20 9.92 -3.35 1.74
N GLU A 21 9.29 -4.52 1.87
CA GLU A 21 7.90 -4.77 1.51
C GLU A 21 6.88 -3.93 2.29
N GLN A 22 7.09 -3.70 3.58
CA GLN A 22 6.21 -2.87 4.41
C GLN A 22 6.36 -1.38 4.07
N HIS A 23 7.60 -0.89 3.89
CA HIS A 23 7.83 0.48 3.42
C HIS A 23 7.21 0.73 2.04
N TRP A 24 7.33 -0.24 1.12
CA TRP A 24 6.73 -0.15 -0.21
C TRP A 24 5.19 -0.12 -0.15
N ARG A 25 4.56 -0.92 0.72
CA ARG A 25 3.10 -0.92 0.90
C ARG A 25 2.59 0.43 1.40
N GLU A 26 3.24 1.02 2.39
CA GLU A 26 2.85 2.33 2.92
C GLU A 26 2.98 3.44 1.86
N LYS A 27 4.10 3.46 1.14
CA LYS A 27 4.32 4.42 0.05
C LYS A 27 3.31 4.23 -1.07
N LYS A 28 2.97 2.98 -1.40
CA LYS A 28 1.96 2.66 -2.42
C LYS A 28 0.57 3.17 -2.03
N VAL A 29 0.13 2.94 -0.79
CA VAL A 29 -1.18 3.40 -0.27
C VAL A 29 -1.31 4.93 -0.28
N LYS A 30 -0.21 5.64 -0.04
CA LYS A 30 -0.19 7.12 -0.04
C LYS A 30 -0.24 7.74 -1.44
N ASN A 31 0.08 6.98 -2.49
CA ASN A 31 0.04 7.49 -3.86
C ASN A 31 -1.41 7.58 -4.36
N LEU A 32 -1.76 8.70 -4.99
CA LEU A 32 -3.03 8.86 -5.67
C LEU A 32 -3.11 7.94 -6.91
N MET A 33 -4.34 7.67 -7.34
CA MET A 33 -4.56 7.11 -8.67
C MET A 33 -4.09 8.08 -9.75
N SER A 34 -3.66 7.55 -10.89
CA SER A 34 -3.27 8.36 -12.05
C SER A 34 -3.67 7.61 -13.32
N GLU A 35 -4.42 8.29 -14.18
CA GLU A 35 -4.87 7.74 -15.47
C GLU A 35 -3.70 7.54 -16.44
N GLY A 36 -2.63 8.34 -16.30
CA GLY A 36 -1.55 8.35 -17.28
C GLY A 36 -1.86 9.24 -18.48
N ALA A 37 -0.98 9.20 -19.50
CA ALA A 37 -1.07 10.10 -20.65
C ALA A 37 -1.49 9.41 -21.95
N CYS A 38 -1.60 8.08 -21.95
CA CYS A 38 -2.00 7.29 -23.12
C CYS A 38 -3.52 7.12 -23.18
N SER A 39 -4.02 6.50 -24.26
CA SER A 39 -5.45 6.34 -24.54
C SER A 39 -5.89 4.88 -24.66
N ASP A 40 -5.10 3.95 -24.13
CA ASP A 40 -5.44 2.52 -24.06
C ASP A 40 -6.22 2.24 -22.78
N TYR A 41 -7.48 2.68 -22.76
CA TYR A 41 -8.29 2.68 -21.55
C TYR A 41 -8.58 1.28 -21.02
N VAL A 42 -8.15 1.04 -19.77
CA VAL A 42 -8.37 -0.21 -19.02
C VAL A 42 -8.97 0.12 -17.65
N LEU A 43 -9.99 -0.64 -17.24
CA LEU A 43 -10.55 -0.56 -15.90
C LEU A 43 -9.62 -1.25 -14.90
N LEU A 44 -9.06 -0.48 -13.97
CA LEU A 44 -8.22 -0.97 -12.88
C LEU A 44 -8.81 -0.58 -11.51
N TRP A 45 -8.17 -1.06 -10.45
CA TRP A 45 -8.53 -0.79 -9.06
C TRP A 45 -7.39 -0.04 -8.37
N TYR A 46 -7.71 0.99 -7.61
CA TYR A 46 -6.75 1.68 -6.72
C TYR A 46 -7.26 1.65 -5.29
N PHE A 47 -6.35 1.76 -4.32
CA PHE A 47 -6.71 1.90 -2.92
C PHE A 47 -6.93 3.36 -2.56
N HIS A 48 -8.14 3.69 -2.12
CA HIS A 48 -8.53 5.01 -1.66
C HIS A 48 -8.30 5.11 -0.15
N ALA A 49 -7.14 5.63 0.25
CA ALA A 49 -6.68 5.65 1.64
C ALA A 49 -7.62 6.38 2.61
N GLN A 50 -8.35 7.41 2.14
CA GLN A 50 -9.26 8.18 2.99
C GLN A 50 -10.49 7.37 3.40
N SER A 51 -11.05 6.54 2.52
CA SER A 51 -12.16 5.64 2.86
C SER A 51 -11.71 4.25 3.30
N GLY A 52 -10.45 3.89 3.06
CA GLY A 52 -9.93 2.55 3.37
C GLY A 52 -10.42 1.47 2.39
N GLU A 53 -10.79 1.86 1.16
CA GLU A 53 -11.44 0.95 0.20
C GLU A 53 -10.72 0.90 -1.14
N CYS A 54 -10.79 -0.23 -1.80
CA CYS A 54 -10.41 -0.35 -3.21
C CYS A 54 -11.54 0.11 -4.13
N ARG A 55 -11.28 1.12 -4.97
CA ARG A 55 -12.24 1.72 -5.91
C ARG A 55 -11.79 1.53 -7.36
N PRO A 56 -12.72 1.38 -8.31
CA PRO A 56 -12.37 1.30 -9.72
C PRO A 56 -11.92 2.67 -10.26
N PHE A 57 -11.04 2.67 -11.26
CA PHE A 57 -10.65 3.86 -12.03
C PHE A 57 -10.23 3.46 -13.44
N VAL A 58 -10.21 4.43 -14.36
CA VAL A 58 -9.74 4.24 -15.73
C VAL A 58 -8.25 4.56 -15.79
N TYR A 59 -7.47 3.65 -16.37
CA TYR A 59 -6.05 3.82 -16.65
C TYR A 59 -5.84 3.83 -18.16
N GLY A 60 -5.18 4.85 -18.68
CA GLY A 60 -4.92 5.06 -20.10
C GLY A 60 -3.81 4.20 -20.70
N GLY A 61 -3.26 3.24 -19.95
CA GLY A 61 -2.34 2.22 -20.49
C GLY A 61 -0.85 2.50 -20.32
N CYS A 62 -0.43 3.75 -20.04
CA CYS A 62 0.97 4.08 -19.77
C CYS A 62 1.15 5.06 -18.60
N GLY A 63 2.31 5.02 -17.95
CA GLY A 63 2.62 5.86 -16.80
C GLY A 63 1.89 5.41 -15.53
N GLY A 64 1.21 6.34 -14.88
CA GLY A 64 0.43 6.07 -13.67
C GLY A 64 1.27 5.92 -12.40
N THR A 65 0.63 5.43 -11.33
CA THR A 65 1.30 5.15 -10.05
C THR A 65 1.28 3.66 -9.74
N LYS A 66 2.01 3.25 -8.70
CA LYS A 66 1.98 1.84 -8.25
C LYS A 66 0.67 1.47 -7.52
N ASN A 67 -0.19 2.44 -7.20
CA ASN A 67 -1.50 2.21 -6.59
C ASN A 67 -2.54 1.81 -7.65
N GLN A 68 -2.25 0.72 -8.37
CA GLN A 68 -3.11 0.20 -9.44
C GLN A 68 -3.04 -1.33 -9.45
N PHE A 69 -4.20 -1.96 -9.64
CA PHE A 69 -4.37 -3.41 -9.56
C PHE A 69 -5.42 -3.88 -10.56
N SER A 70 -5.22 -5.05 -11.15
CA SER A 70 -6.18 -5.64 -12.10
C SER A 70 -7.49 -6.10 -11.43
N THR A 71 -7.48 -6.38 -10.14
CA THR A 71 -8.65 -6.87 -9.41
C THR A 71 -8.83 -6.20 -8.04
N ARG A 72 -10.08 -6.06 -7.61
CA ARG A 72 -10.44 -5.60 -6.26
C ARG A 72 -9.78 -6.44 -5.17
N HIS A 73 -9.81 -7.77 -5.34
CA HIS A 73 -9.23 -8.71 -4.37
C HIS A 73 -7.73 -8.50 -4.19
N ARG A 74 -6.97 -8.28 -5.28
CA ARG A 74 -5.53 -8.00 -5.18
C ARG A 74 -5.26 -6.67 -4.48
N CYS A 75 -6.03 -5.64 -4.80
CA CYS A 75 -5.93 -4.35 -4.13
C CYS A 75 -6.19 -4.50 -2.61
N GLN A 76 -7.25 -5.21 -2.22
CA GLN A 76 -7.60 -5.43 -0.81
C GLN A 76 -6.55 -6.28 -0.08
N SER A 77 -6.02 -7.31 -0.72
CA SER A 77 -4.95 -8.14 -0.14
C SER A 77 -3.65 -7.35 0.11
N VAL A 78 -3.32 -6.39 -0.75
CA VAL A 78 -2.09 -5.60 -0.63
C VAL A 78 -2.26 -4.41 0.32
N CYS A 79 -3.42 -3.76 0.31
CA CYS A 79 -3.63 -2.47 0.99
C CYS A 79 -4.69 -2.49 2.11
N GLY A 80 -5.60 -3.47 2.13
CA GLY A 80 -6.75 -3.54 3.04
C GLY A 80 -6.44 -3.88 4.49
N THR A 81 -5.18 -4.19 4.84
CA THR A 81 -4.78 -4.46 6.22
C THR A 81 -4.49 -3.20 7.03
N GLN A 82 -4.63 -2.00 6.46
CA GLN A 82 -4.54 -0.73 7.18
C GLN A 82 -5.81 -0.53 8.03
N LYS A 83 -6.02 -1.39 9.03
CA LYS A 83 -7.00 -1.08 10.09
C LYS A 83 -6.45 0.14 10.82
N ARG A 84 -7.20 1.25 10.75
CA ARG A 84 -6.97 2.38 11.64
C ARG A 84 -7.08 1.82 13.06
N HIS A 85 -5.98 1.81 13.80
CA HIS A 85 -6.05 1.76 15.25
C HIS A 85 -6.94 2.94 15.64
N GLY A 86 -8.17 2.64 16.05
CA GLY A 86 -9.03 3.56 16.78
C GLY A 86 -8.46 3.80 18.16
#